data_AF-A0A662PS50-F1
#
_entry.id   AF-A0A662PS50-F1
#
_cell.length_a   1.000
_cell.length_b   1.000
_cell.length_c   1.000
_cell.angle_alpha   90.00
_cell.angle_beta   90.00
_cell.angle_gamma   90.00
#
_symmetry.space_group_name_H-M   'P 1'
#
loop_
_entity.id
_entity.type
_entity.pdbx_description
1 polymer ?
#
loop_
_entity_poly.entity_id
_entity_poly.type
_entity_poly.pdbx_seq_one_letter_code
_entity_poly.pdbx_strand_id
1 'polypeptide(L)'
;MEMSGEGDANPIIKMLGWRVRRLTLDEIQKVLAALAFIEDQVFTLTDLIDMLPQEIKQDRKKRRSVGNLLQCLVKLGYLSKPSERKWIKNYPTLSHYLTQQLLDLSSIERTPPHPAHEEEKIVTHREKPRRSGRTFSR
;
A
#
# COMPACT_ATOMS: atom_id res chain seq x y z
N MET A 1 -22.20 -32.18 -8.52
CA MET A 1 -22.64 -30.95 -7.81
C MET A 1 -21.61 -30.73 -6.72
N GLU A 2 -20.48 -30.10 -7.07
CA GLU A 2 -19.39 -29.88 -6.13
C GLU A 2 -19.69 -28.63 -5.30
N MET A 3 -19.87 -28.84 -4.01
CA MET A 3 -19.91 -27.80 -2.99
C MET A 3 -18.47 -27.34 -2.73
N SER A 4 -17.97 -26.39 -3.51
CA SER A 4 -16.64 -25.81 -3.30
C SER A 4 -16.73 -24.63 -2.33
N GLY A 5 -16.08 -24.77 -1.17
CA GLY A 5 -16.25 -23.94 0.01
C GLY A 5 -15.98 -22.44 -0.18
N GLU A 6 -16.94 -21.62 0.26
CA GLU A 6 -16.78 -20.17 0.49
C GLU A 6 -15.77 -19.83 1.61
N GLY A 7 -15.23 -20.84 2.30
CA GLY A 7 -14.33 -20.69 3.45
C GLY A 7 -12.86 -20.39 3.14
N ASP A 8 -12.31 -20.83 2.00
CA ASP A 8 -10.84 -20.96 1.85
C ASP A 8 -10.19 -19.98 0.85
N ALA A 9 -10.96 -19.04 0.31
CA ALA A 9 -10.38 -18.06 -0.60
C ALA A 9 -9.45 -17.08 0.15
N ASN A 10 -8.24 -16.90 -0.39
CA ASN A 10 -7.18 -16.05 0.17
C ASN A 10 -7.73 -14.64 0.52
N PRO A 11 -7.51 -14.13 1.74
CA PRO A 11 -8.02 -12.83 2.20
C PRO A 11 -7.67 -11.66 1.28
N ILE A 12 -6.47 -11.65 0.70
CA ILE A 12 -6.02 -10.60 -0.22
C ILE A 12 -6.89 -10.62 -1.48
N ILE A 13 -7.20 -11.80 -2.00
CA ILE A 13 -8.08 -11.96 -3.17
C ILE A 13 -9.50 -11.48 -2.84
N LYS A 14 -10.02 -11.82 -1.65
CA LYS A 14 -11.31 -11.30 -1.16
C LYS A 14 -11.33 -9.76 -1.10
N MET A 15 -10.28 -9.16 -0.52
CA MET A 15 -10.14 -7.71 -0.42
C MET A 15 -10.05 -7.02 -1.78
N LEU A 16 -9.30 -7.61 -2.73
CA LEU A 16 -9.26 -7.11 -4.11
C LEU A 16 -10.62 -7.26 -4.79
N GLY A 17 -11.35 -8.35 -4.52
CA GLY A 17 -12.72 -8.56 -4.98
C GLY A 17 -13.68 -7.43 -4.59
N TRP A 18 -13.56 -6.88 -3.37
CA TRP A 18 -14.37 -5.73 -2.96
C TRP A 18 -14.14 -4.48 -3.81
N ARG A 19 -12.98 -4.36 -4.47
CA ARG A 19 -12.64 -3.22 -5.33
C ARG A 19 -13.08 -3.41 -6.78
N VAL A 20 -13.48 -4.63 -7.19
CA VAL A 20 -13.88 -4.94 -8.57
C VAL A 20 -15.23 -5.64 -8.62
N ARG A 21 -16.21 -5.02 -9.27
CA ARG A 21 -17.62 -5.46 -9.21
C ARG A 21 -17.98 -6.70 -10.06
N ARG A 22 -17.18 -7.05 -11.06
CA ARG A 22 -17.59 -8.04 -12.10
C ARG A 22 -16.57 -9.14 -12.34
N LEU A 23 -15.55 -9.23 -11.48
CA LEU A 23 -14.61 -10.34 -11.51
C LEU A 23 -14.92 -11.25 -10.32
N THR A 24 -14.97 -12.56 -10.57
CA THR A 24 -14.99 -13.55 -9.49
C THR A 24 -13.61 -13.61 -8.80
N LEU A 25 -13.54 -14.24 -7.62
CA LEU A 25 -12.27 -14.41 -6.91
C LEU A 25 -11.25 -15.22 -7.74
N ASP A 26 -11.71 -16.26 -8.43
CA ASP A 26 -10.90 -17.06 -9.36
C ASP A 26 -10.39 -16.21 -10.54
N GLU A 27 -11.23 -15.36 -11.12
CA GLU A 27 -10.80 -14.46 -12.20
C GLU A 27 -9.75 -13.44 -11.73
N ILE A 28 -9.87 -12.94 -10.50
CA ILE A 28 -8.85 -12.06 -9.90
C ILE A 28 -7.54 -12.82 -9.73
N GLN A 29 -7.58 -14.05 -9.23
CA GLN A 29 -6.38 -14.89 -9.10
C GLN A 29 -5.70 -15.10 -10.46
N LYS A 30 -6.47 -15.36 -11.52
CA LYS A 30 -5.95 -15.50 -12.89
C LYS A 30 -5.32 -14.20 -13.41
N VAL A 31 -5.91 -13.05 -13.10
CA VAL A 31 -5.32 -11.74 -13.45
C VAL A 31 -3.99 -11.54 -12.73
N LEU A 32 -3.90 -11.86 -11.44
CA LEU A 32 -2.66 -11.75 -10.68
C LEU A 32 -1.58 -12.73 -11.15
N ALA A 33 -1.97 -13.95 -11.51
CA ALA A 33 -1.06 -14.94 -12.10
C ALA A 33 -0.51 -14.46 -13.43
N ALA A 34 -1.37 -13.92 -14.32
CA ALA A 34 -0.94 -13.32 -15.57
C ALA A 34 0.02 -12.14 -15.34
N LEU A 35 -0.26 -11.26 -14.37
CA LEU A 35 0.64 -10.17 -14.00
C LEU A 35 1.99 -10.66 -13.48
N ALA A 36 2.03 -11.75 -12.71
CA ALA A 36 3.28 -12.34 -12.23
C ALA A 36 4.12 -12.88 -13.38
N PHE A 37 3.49 -13.41 -14.43
CA PHE A 37 4.15 -13.96 -15.62
C PHE A 37 4.73 -12.89 -16.56
N ILE A 38 4.23 -11.65 -16.54
CA ILE A 38 4.83 -10.57 -17.33
C ILE A 38 6.24 -10.28 -16.81
N GLU A 39 7.25 -10.63 -17.61
CA GLU A 39 8.67 -10.37 -17.34
C GLU A 39 9.05 -8.92 -17.65
N ASP A 40 8.52 -8.36 -18.75
CA ASP A 40 8.77 -6.99 -19.17
C ASP A 40 8.21 -5.97 -18.16
N GLN A 41 8.97 -4.89 -17.91
CA GLN A 41 8.52 -3.88 -16.96
C GLN A 41 7.28 -3.14 -17.45
N VAL A 42 7.08 -2.94 -18.76
CA VAL A 42 5.99 -2.11 -19.32
C VAL A 42 4.98 -2.96 -20.09
N PHE A 43 3.69 -2.87 -19.77
CA PHE A 43 2.63 -3.61 -20.47
C PHE A 43 1.35 -2.77 -20.65
N THR A 44 0.48 -3.19 -21.57
CA THR A 44 -0.84 -2.61 -21.79
C THR A 44 -1.96 -3.52 -21.28
N LEU A 45 -3.18 -2.99 -21.23
CA LEU A 45 -4.35 -3.80 -20.87
C LEU A 45 -4.56 -4.92 -21.90
N THR A 46 -4.30 -4.67 -23.18
CA THR A 46 -4.44 -5.67 -24.24
C THR A 46 -3.49 -6.84 -24.00
N ASP A 47 -2.20 -6.55 -23.74
CA ASP A 47 -1.19 -7.57 -23.48
C ASP A 47 -1.59 -8.48 -22.30
N LEU A 48 -2.14 -7.87 -21.23
CA LEU A 48 -2.65 -8.62 -20.08
C LEU A 48 -3.88 -9.46 -20.44
N ILE A 49 -4.88 -8.86 -21.10
CA ILE A 49 -6.11 -9.57 -21.49
C ILE A 49 -5.79 -10.75 -22.40
N ASP A 50 -4.79 -10.65 -23.26
CA ASP A 50 -4.40 -11.72 -24.17
C ASP A 50 -3.79 -12.95 -23.48
N MET A 51 -3.42 -12.85 -22.21
CA MET A 51 -3.03 -14.02 -21.39
C MET A 51 -4.19 -14.62 -20.58
N LEU A 52 -5.35 -13.96 -20.53
CA LEU A 52 -6.48 -14.41 -19.71
C LEU A 52 -7.38 -15.40 -20.44
N PRO A 53 -8.22 -16.16 -19.72
CA PRO A 53 -9.21 -17.05 -20.35
C PRO A 53 -10.23 -16.31 -21.23
N GLN A 54 -10.81 -17.04 -22.19
CA GLN A 54 -11.73 -16.46 -23.17
C GLN A 54 -12.96 -15.80 -22.54
N GLU A 55 -13.40 -16.26 -21.37
CA GLU A 55 -14.54 -15.70 -20.64
C GLU A 55 -14.29 -14.25 -20.22
N ILE A 56 -13.04 -13.91 -19.87
CA ILE A 56 -12.63 -12.52 -19.57
C ILE A 56 -12.33 -11.77 -20.86
N LYS A 57 -11.69 -12.44 -21.83
CA LYS A 57 -11.41 -11.83 -23.14
C LYS A 57 -12.70 -11.41 -23.82
N GLN A 58 -13.77 -12.18 -23.90
CA GLN A 58 -14.91 -11.80 -24.72
C GLN A 58 -15.84 -10.79 -24.03
N ASP A 59 -15.84 -10.75 -22.69
CA ASP A 59 -16.71 -9.84 -21.94
C ASP A 59 -16.07 -8.45 -21.73
N ARG A 60 -16.58 -7.46 -22.47
CA ARG A 60 -16.19 -6.04 -22.36
C ARG A 60 -16.31 -5.49 -20.93
N LYS A 61 -17.29 -5.94 -20.15
CA LYS A 61 -17.50 -5.49 -18.76
C LYS A 61 -16.45 -6.09 -17.82
N LYS A 62 -16.02 -7.33 -18.06
CA LYS A 62 -14.90 -7.95 -17.34
C LYS A 62 -13.58 -7.29 -17.72
N ARG A 63 -13.30 -7.05 -19.01
CA ARG A 63 -12.11 -6.27 -19.44
C ARG A 63 -12.00 -4.92 -18.74
N ARG A 64 -13.12 -4.18 -18.63
CA ARG A 64 -13.16 -2.91 -17.90
C ARG A 64 -12.85 -3.09 -16.41
N SER A 65 -13.35 -4.18 -15.81
CA SER A 65 -13.06 -4.50 -14.41
C SER A 65 -11.59 -4.87 -14.20
N VAL A 66 -10.95 -5.57 -15.13
CA VAL A 66 -9.50 -5.81 -15.12
C VAL A 66 -8.75 -4.47 -15.14
N GLY A 67 -9.13 -3.55 -16.01
CA GLY A 67 -8.54 -2.20 -16.03
C GLY A 67 -8.71 -1.45 -14.70
N ASN A 68 -9.87 -1.58 -14.04
CA ASN A 68 -10.10 -1.01 -12.71
C ASN A 68 -9.21 -1.66 -11.64
N LEU A 69 -9.05 -2.99 -11.68
CA LEU A 69 -8.15 -3.72 -10.78
C LEU A 69 -6.71 -3.21 -10.94
N LEU A 70 -6.24 -3.01 -12.18
CA LEU A 70 -4.93 -2.41 -12.42
C LEU A 70 -4.82 -1.00 -11.84
N GLN A 71 -5.87 -0.17 -11.92
CA GLN A 71 -5.87 1.14 -11.24
C GLN A 71 -5.80 1.00 -9.72
N CYS A 72 -6.47 0.01 -9.13
CA CYS A 72 -6.34 -0.26 -7.70
C CYS A 72 -4.92 -0.66 -7.32
N LEU A 73 -4.27 -1.52 -8.13
CA LEU A 73 -2.89 -1.92 -7.92
C LEU A 73 -1.89 -0.75 -8.10
N VAL A 74 -2.19 0.21 -8.96
CA VAL A 74 -1.44 1.48 -9.05
C VAL A 74 -1.59 2.29 -7.77
N LYS A 75 -2.82 2.42 -7.24
CA LYS A 75 -3.07 3.17 -5.99
C LYS A 75 -2.38 2.54 -4.78
N LEU A 76 -2.20 1.22 -4.77
CA LEU A 76 -1.42 0.53 -3.75
C LEU A 76 0.08 0.77 -3.93
N GLY A 77 0.56 1.05 -5.16
CA GLY A 77 1.98 1.23 -5.45
C GLY A 77 2.66 -0.04 -5.94
N TYR A 78 1.93 -1.15 -6.12
CA TYR A 78 2.45 -2.34 -6.81
C TYR A 78 2.76 -2.06 -8.29
N LEU A 79 1.90 -1.26 -8.93
CA LEU A 79 2.08 -0.81 -10.31
C LEU A 79 2.33 0.71 -10.36
N SER A 80 2.96 1.18 -11.42
CA SER A 80 3.05 2.59 -11.77
C SER A 80 2.50 2.85 -13.17
N LYS A 81 2.22 4.11 -13.49
CA LYS A 81 1.66 4.53 -14.79
C LYS A 81 2.64 5.45 -15.52
N PRO A 82 3.43 4.94 -16.48
CA PRO A 82 4.25 5.81 -17.34
C PRO A 82 3.40 6.58 -18.36
N SER A 83 2.20 6.10 -18.69
CA SER A 83 1.23 6.79 -19.56
C SER A 83 -0.19 6.30 -19.27
N GLU A 84 -1.21 6.92 -19.88
CA GLU A 84 -2.61 6.53 -19.63
C GLU A 84 -2.91 5.06 -19.94
N ARG A 85 -2.23 4.48 -20.94
CA ARG A 85 -2.51 3.16 -21.50
C ARG A 85 -1.48 2.09 -21.15
N LYS A 86 -0.41 2.47 -20.46
CA LYS A 86 0.69 1.57 -20.09
C LYS A 86 0.81 1.52 -18.58
N TRP A 87 1.16 0.35 -18.07
CA TRP A 87 1.50 0.10 -16.68
C TRP A 87 2.93 -0.38 -16.58
N ILE A 88 3.55 -0.10 -15.44
CA ILE A 88 4.84 -0.67 -15.08
C ILE A 88 4.72 -1.48 -13.79
N LYS A 89 5.37 -2.64 -13.74
CA LYS A 89 5.55 -3.40 -12.50
C LYS A 89 6.70 -2.80 -11.69
N ASN A 90 6.39 -2.32 -10.48
CA ASN A 90 7.43 -1.85 -9.55
C ASN A 90 8.10 -3.03 -8.82
N TYR A 91 7.45 -4.20 -8.83
CA TYR A 91 7.89 -5.41 -8.16
C TYR A 91 7.65 -6.65 -9.02
N PRO A 92 8.45 -7.72 -8.88
CA PRO A 92 8.29 -8.94 -9.68
C PRO A 92 6.93 -9.63 -9.48
N THR A 93 6.41 -9.63 -8.26
CA THR A 93 5.13 -10.22 -7.89
C THR A 93 4.42 -9.39 -6.83
N LEU A 94 3.10 -9.58 -6.70
CA LEU A 94 2.32 -8.93 -5.63
C LEU A 94 2.77 -9.41 -4.24
N SER A 95 3.16 -10.68 -4.10
CA SER A 95 3.67 -11.21 -2.82
C SER A 95 4.93 -10.50 -2.38
N HIS A 96 5.88 -10.26 -3.29
CA HIS A 96 7.11 -9.53 -2.99
C HIS A 96 6.81 -8.10 -2.50
N TYR A 97 5.90 -7.40 -3.18
CA TYR A 97 5.43 -6.08 -2.74
C TYR A 97 4.82 -6.11 -1.33
N LEU A 98 3.88 -7.03 -1.07
CA LEU A 98 3.21 -7.11 0.23
C LEU A 98 4.17 -7.47 1.36
N THR A 99 5.16 -8.34 1.12
CA THR A 99 6.19 -8.67 2.12
C THR A 99 6.96 -7.43 2.55
N GLN A 100 7.34 -6.55 1.61
CA GLN A 100 8.01 -5.30 1.97
C GLN A 100 7.11 -4.41 2.84
N GLN A 101 5.83 -4.24 2.45
CA GLN A 101 4.88 -3.43 3.22
C GLN A 101 4.65 -3.99 4.64
N LEU A 102 4.64 -5.31 4.80
CA LEU A 102 4.51 -5.94 6.11
C LEU A 102 5.74 -5.71 7.00
N LEU A 103 6.95 -5.70 6.44
CA LEU A 103 8.17 -5.39 7.18
C LEU A 103 8.17 -3.92 7.64
N ASP A 104 7.79 -3.00 6.75
CA ASP A 104 7.66 -1.59 7.06
C ASP A 104 6.62 -1.36 8.17
N LEU A 105 5.44 -1.96 8.04
CA LEU A 105 4.38 -1.90 9.05
C LEU A 105 4.84 -2.42 10.40
N SER A 106 5.53 -3.58 10.42
CA SER A 106 6.05 -4.16 11.66
C SER A 106 7.06 -3.24 12.38
N SER A 107 7.82 -2.45 11.61
CA SER A 107 8.78 -1.48 12.16
C SER A 107 8.06 -0.29 12.79
N ILE A 108 6.97 0.17 12.16
CA ILE A 108 6.10 1.23 12.68
C ILE A 108 5.43 0.76 13.98
N GLU A 109 4.86 -0.44 13.99
CA GLU A 109 4.16 -0.99 15.17
C GLU A 109 5.08 -1.22 16.38
N ARG A 110 6.38 -1.48 16.13
CA ARG A 110 7.39 -1.62 17.19
C ARG A 110 7.88 -0.29 17.74
N THR A 111 7.58 0.82 17.08
CA THR A 111 7.96 2.14 17.58
C THR A 111 7.12 2.43 18.82
N PRO A 112 7.72 2.53 20.02
CA PRO A 112 6.96 2.78 21.22
C PRO A 112 6.22 4.12 21.06
N PRO A 113 4.96 4.22 21.51
CA PRO A 113 4.28 5.51 21.55
C PRO A 113 5.14 6.45 22.37
N HIS A 114 5.68 7.50 21.74
CA HIS A 114 6.50 8.46 22.46
C HIS A 114 5.62 9.06 23.55
N PRO A 115 6.05 9.06 24.83
CA PRO A 115 5.33 9.78 25.85
C PRO A 115 5.35 11.25 25.42
N ALA A 116 4.18 11.78 25.09
CA ALA A 116 3.99 13.21 24.95
C ALA A 116 4.14 13.82 26.34
N HIS A 117 5.37 14.08 26.79
CA HIS A 117 5.74 14.98 27.88
C HIS A 117 7.26 14.92 28.09
N GLU A 118 8.02 15.66 27.29
CA GLU A 118 9.17 16.34 27.88
C GLU A 118 8.60 17.60 28.54
N GLU A 119 8.23 17.48 29.81
CA GLU A 119 8.00 18.64 30.66
C GLU A 119 9.26 19.52 30.58
N GLU A 120 9.07 20.75 30.10
CA GLU A 120 10.08 21.80 30.13
C GLU A 120 10.75 21.82 31.50
N LYS A 121 12.06 21.55 31.54
CA LYS A 121 12.86 21.79 32.74
C LYS A 121 12.82 23.29 33.03
N ILE A 122 11.92 23.72 33.91
CA ILE A 122 11.92 25.06 34.49
C ILE A 122 13.19 25.19 35.35
N VAL A 123 14.26 25.73 34.76
CA VAL A 123 15.45 26.15 35.50
C VAL A 123 15.09 27.43 36.25
N THR A 124 14.81 27.32 37.55
CA THR A 124 14.63 28.48 38.43
C THR A 124 15.99 29.13 38.70
N HIS A 125 16.37 30.10 37.88
CA HIS A 125 17.44 31.03 38.23
C HIS A 125 16.90 32.06 39.24
N ARG A 126 17.12 31.83 40.54
CA ARG A 126 16.93 32.87 41.55
C ARG A 126 18.21 33.68 41.67
N GLU A 127 18.12 34.94 41.26
CA GLU A 127 19.18 35.95 41.24
C GLU A 127 19.83 36.15 42.63
N LYS A 128 21.16 36.29 42.65
CA LYS A 128 21.89 36.79 43.83
C LYS A 128 21.61 38.29 43.99
N PRO A 129 21.29 38.80 45.19
CA PRO A 129 21.21 40.23 45.40
C PRO A 129 22.62 40.82 45.45
N ARG A 130 23.00 41.55 44.40
CA ARG A 130 24.06 42.56 44.47
C ARG A 130 23.40 43.91 44.68
N ARG A 131 23.59 44.53 45.85
CA ARG A 131 23.64 45.99 45.96
C ARG A 131 24.53 46.42 47.11
N SER A 132 25.73 46.80 46.69
CA SER A 132 26.63 47.75 47.34
C SER A 132 25.91 49.07 47.64
N GLY A 133 26.05 49.56 48.87
CA GLY A 133 25.69 50.92 49.26
C GLY A 133 26.69 51.43 50.30
N ARG A 134 27.81 51.99 49.82
CA ARG A 134 28.72 52.84 50.62
C ARG A 134 27.97 54.13 50.91
N THR A 135 27.78 54.46 52.19
CA THR A 135 27.45 55.82 52.63
C THR A 135 28.65 56.38 53.40
N PHE A 136 29.29 57.39 52.80
CA PHE A 136 30.17 58.31 53.52
C PHE A 136 29.31 59.49 54.00
N SER A 137 29.44 59.85 55.28
CA SER A 137 29.20 61.21 55.81
C SER A 137 29.73 61.31 57.24
N ARG A 138 30.89 61.92 57.42
CA ARG A 138 31.06 63.21 58.12
C ARG A 138 32.47 63.73 57.94
#